data_AF-A0A9W7T378-F1
#
_entry.id   AF-A0A9W7T378-F1
#
_cell.length_a   1.000
_cell.length_b   1.000
_cell.length_c   1.000
_cell.angle_alpha   90.00
_cell.angle_beta   90.00
_cell.angle_gamma   90.00
#
_symmetry.space_group_name_H-M   'P 1'
#
loop_
_entity.id
_entity.type
_entity.pdbx_description
1 polymer ?
#
loop_
_entity_poly.entity_id
_entity_poly.type
_entity_poly.pdbx_seq_one_letter_code
_entity_poly.pdbx_strand_id
1 'polypeptide(L)'
;MSHAEGIRHVSDHVTEFRLIHADDTWSRRTTDCEDVKGQLSDAKLYESPTEHGVTWMVVSPIIFTYRVMQCERLLDASNDTLLFGHIFNPTELQALKTNINGIKRFIVIDDTVNKLYGSQVAAYFEARNVIYKILPLPTTEENKSMLLVTKILEEVHKFGIDRRTEPIIGGGGVCLDIVGLAASLYRRRTPYIRVPTTLLAYVDASVGAKNGVNFANCKNKLGSYVPPVATFLDRTFLRTLPRRHISNGMAEMLKMALMKHKGLFELLENDGKHLLDTSFQESEETIENMNKDAARVSTRLAIETMMEELAPNLWEDDLDRLVDFGHIISPELEMKTLPALLHGEAVNIDMAFMIYVAHETGLLTAEEKSHILVCMRGLELPLWHVDCTVDLIQKSLAERLKHSAGRLRMPLPTGLGQARCVFVRVSVCDECVFVRVSVCEDECL
;
A
#
# COMPACT_ATOMS: atom_id res chain seq x y z
N MET A 1 -9.76 21.00 2.19
CA MET A 1 -9.22 22.30 2.64
C MET A 1 -7.90 22.02 3.33
N SER A 2 -6.79 22.53 2.81
CA SER A 2 -5.49 22.31 3.46
C SER A 2 -5.54 22.88 4.88
N HIS A 3 -4.96 22.19 5.86
CA HIS A 3 -4.80 22.72 7.23
C HIS A 3 -4.09 24.09 7.27
N ALA A 4 -3.49 24.54 6.16
CA ALA A 4 -2.86 25.84 6.03
C ALA A 4 -3.86 27.02 5.86
N GLU A 5 -5.08 26.79 5.38
CA GLU A 5 -6.04 27.89 5.11
C GLU A 5 -6.85 28.31 6.35
N GLY A 6 -6.97 27.45 7.36
CA GLY A 6 -7.64 27.76 8.64
C GLY A 6 -6.84 28.68 9.57
N ILE A 7 -5.60 29.03 9.23
CA ILE A 7 -4.63 29.74 10.11
C ILE A 7 -4.68 31.27 9.88
N ARG A 8 -5.64 31.81 9.13
CA ARG A 8 -5.73 33.27 8.90
C ARG A 8 -6.52 34.05 9.97
N HIS A 9 -6.97 33.38 11.02
CA HIS A 9 -7.53 34.05 12.21
C HIS A 9 -6.64 33.81 13.44
N VAL A 10 -5.45 34.41 13.44
CA VAL A 10 -4.64 34.54 14.66
C VAL A 10 -4.36 36.03 14.90
N SER A 11 -4.62 36.46 16.14
CA SER A 11 -4.54 37.82 16.68
C SER A 11 -3.39 38.70 16.17
N ASP A 12 -3.56 40.02 16.23
CA ASP A 12 -2.64 41.09 15.78
C ASP A 12 -1.19 41.08 16.34
N HIS A 13 -0.77 40.05 17.09
CA HIS A 13 0.55 39.96 17.75
C HIS A 13 1.25 38.59 17.57
N VAL A 14 1.21 38.00 16.39
CA VAL A 14 2.01 36.78 16.10
C VAL A 14 3.43 37.14 15.66
N THR A 15 4.43 36.61 16.36
CA THR A 15 5.83 36.67 15.91
C THR A 15 6.22 35.36 15.23
N GLU A 16 6.60 35.42 13.95
CA GLU A 16 7.18 34.28 13.21
C GLU A 16 8.70 34.24 13.42
N PHE A 17 9.22 33.04 13.72
CA PHE A 17 10.63 32.75 13.82
C PHE A 17 11.06 31.72 12.78
N ARG A 18 12.19 32.03 12.13
CA ARG A 18 12.96 31.07 11.33
C ARG A 18 13.94 30.32 12.22
N LEU A 19 14.17 29.04 11.93
CA LEU A 19 15.13 28.20 12.64
C LEU A 19 16.37 27.98 11.78
N ILE A 20 17.54 28.23 12.36
CA ILE A 20 18.82 28.16 11.65
C ILE A 20 19.77 27.25 12.39
N HIS A 21 20.35 26.29 11.67
CA HIS A 21 21.35 25.36 12.16
C HIS A 21 22.75 25.90 11.90
N ALA A 22 23.51 26.12 12.97
CA ALA A 22 24.91 26.50 12.95
C ALA A 22 25.57 25.94 14.23
N ASP A 23 26.83 25.53 14.14
CA ASP A 23 27.62 24.99 15.27
C ASP A 23 26.88 23.87 16.04
N ASP A 24 26.33 22.90 15.30
CA ASP A 24 25.59 21.72 15.80
C ASP A 24 24.35 22.03 16.67
N THR A 25 23.80 23.25 16.58
CA THR A 25 22.59 23.65 17.30
C THR A 25 21.63 24.46 16.44
N TRP A 26 20.36 24.49 16.86
CA TRP A 26 19.31 25.29 16.23
C TRP A 26 19.06 26.57 17.02
N SER A 27 18.97 27.70 16.32
CA SER A 27 18.61 28.97 16.92
C SER A 27 17.43 29.61 16.20
N ARG A 28 16.53 30.24 16.97
CA ARG A 28 15.40 31.02 16.42
C ARG A 28 15.84 32.44 16.09
N ARG A 29 15.33 32.98 14.98
CA ARG A 29 15.56 34.36 14.52
C ARG A 29 14.26 34.97 13.99
N THR A 30 14.05 36.25 14.24
CA THR A 30 12.95 37.01 13.63
C THR A 30 13.18 37.14 12.12
N THR A 31 12.10 37.30 11.35
CA THR A 31 12.11 37.29 9.88
C THR A 31 12.93 38.41 9.23
N ASP A 32 13.20 39.49 9.97
CA ASP A 32 13.83 40.72 9.46
C ASP A 32 15.37 40.66 9.44
N CYS A 33 15.96 39.51 9.74
CA CYS A 33 17.41 39.32 9.77
C CYS A 33 17.90 38.73 8.43
N GLU A 34 18.45 39.58 7.55
CA GLU A 34 18.80 39.21 6.16
C GLU A 34 20.15 38.49 6.00
N ASP A 35 21.05 38.53 6.99
CA ASP A 35 22.38 37.92 6.90
C ASP A 35 22.57 36.82 7.94
N VAL A 36 22.37 35.56 7.54
CA VAL A 36 22.66 34.44 8.46
C VAL A 36 23.48 33.33 7.80
N LYS A 37 24.65 33.06 8.39
CA LYS A 37 25.45 31.87 8.12
C LYS A 37 24.80 30.67 8.80
N GLY A 38 24.43 29.65 8.04
CA GLY A 38 23.87 28.40 8.55
C GLY A 38 22.87 27.76 7.59
N GLN A 39 22.40 26.57 7.94
CA GLN A 39 21.34 25.90 7.19
C GLN A 39 19.97 26.31 7.73
N LEU A 40 19.12 26.86 6.85
CA LEU A 40 17.74 27.21 7.19
C LEU A 40 16.86 25.95 7.29
N SER A 41 16.00 25.89 8.31
CA SER A 41 14.98 24.84 8.45
C SER A 41 13.74 25.16 7.61
N ASP A 42 13.09 24.11 7.09
CA ASP A 42 11.72 24.22 6.56
C ASP A 42 10.67 24.32 7.69
N ALA A 43 11.05 24.03 8.94
CA ALA A 43 10.19 24.20 10.08
C ALA A 43 10.06 25.67 10.49
N LYS A 44 8.86 26.04 10.94
CA LYS A 44 8.52 27.38 11.41
C LYS A 44 8.06 27.34 12.86
N LEU A 45 8.45 28.35 13.62
CA LEU A 45 8.03 28.54 15.00
C LEU A 45 7.29 29.88 15.10
N TYR A 46 6.11 29.86 15.69
CA TYR A 46 5.33 31.05 15.96
C TYR A 46 5.20 31.23 17.47
N GLU A 47 5.24 32.47 17.93
CA GLU A 47 4.96 32.85 19.31
C GLU A 47 3.84 33.89 19.33
N SER A 48 2.93 33.76 20.27
CA SER A 48 1.83 34.72 20.44
C SER A 48 1.55 34.92 21.93
N PRO A 49 1.59 36.17 22.44
CA PRO A 49 1.10 36.47 23.77
C PRO A 49 -0.42 36.27 23.81
N THR A 50 -0.91 35.81 24.94
CA THR A 50 -2.34 35.58 25.24
C THR A 50 -2.64 36.19 26.61
N GLU A 51 -3.92 36.35 26.96
CA GLU A 51 -4.33 36.85 28.28
C GLU A 51 -3.81 35.97 29.45
N HIS A 52 -3.45 34.72 29.17
CA HIS A 52 -3.01 33.74 30.17
C HIS A 52 -1.54 33.30 30.03
N GLY A 53 -0.74 33.95 29.18
CA GLY A 53 0.67 33.61 28.99
C GLY A 53 1.10 33.67 27.54
N VAL A 54 1.98 32.75 27.12
CA VAL A 54 2.55 32.70 25.77
C VAL A 54 2.21 31.36 25.13
N THR A 55 1.73 31.39 23.88
CA THR A 55 1.51 30.20 23.06
C THR A 55 2.62 30.08 22.04
N TRP A 56 3.15 28.86 21.86
CA TRP A 56 4.05 28.52 20.76
C TRP A 56 3.36 27.54 19.81
N MET A 57 3.47 27.81 18.52
CA MET A 57 2.99 26.91 17.47
C MET A 57 4.18 26.49 16.59
N VAL A 58 4.31 25.19 16.34
CA VAL A 58 5.37 24.62 15.51
C VAL A 58 4.76 24.03 14.24
N VAL A 59 5.27 24.46 13.09
CA VAL A 59 4.97 23.84 11.80
C VAL A 59 6.22 23.12 11.36
N SER A 60 6.18 21.79 11.26
CA SER A 60 7.34 20.97 10.87
C SER A 60 6.93 20.00 9.76
N PRO A 61 7.37 20.23 8.51
CA PRO A 61 7.07 19.31 7.42
C PRO A 61 7.86 18.01 7.57
N ILE A 62 7.20 16.88 7.34
CA ILE A 62 7.83 15.55 7.26
C ILE A 62 7.76 15.09 5.82
N ILE A 63 8.92 14.93 5.18
CA ILE A 63 9.02 14.48 3.80
C ILE A 63 9.39 12.99 3.78
N PHE A 64 8.61 12.20 3.04
CA PHE A 64 8.93 10.83 2.72
C PHE A 64 9.28 10.72 1.24
N THR A 65 10.47 10.19 0.96
CA THR A 65 10.91 9.82 -0.40
C THR A 65 11.17 8.33 -0.41
N TYR A 66 10.55 7.63 -1.35
CA TYR A 66 10.70 6.19 -1.53
C TYR A 66 10.71 5.83 -3.01
N ARG A 67 11.28 4.66 -3.34
CA ARG A 67 11.33 4.14 -4.71
C ARG A 67 10.44 2.91 -4.85
N VAL A 68 9.73 2.82 -5.96
CA VAL A 68 9.10 1.59 -6.44
C VAL A 68 9.78 1.26 -7.76
N MET A 69 10.53 0.15 -7.81
CA MET A 69 11.39 -0.17 -8.95
C MET A 69 11.00 -1.53 -9.52
N GLN A 70 10.59 -1.55 -10.79
CA GLN A 70 10.55 -2.78 -11.57
C GLN A 70 11.99 -3.23 -11.88
N CYS A 71 12.30 -4.48 -11.57
CA CYS A 71 13.60 -5.10 -11.78
C CYS A 71 13.42 -6.56 -12.19
N GLU A 72 14.49 -7.19 -12.67
CA GLU A 72 14.48 -8.60 -13.06
C GLU A 72 15.68 -9.30 -12.48
N ARG A 73 15.51 -10.59 -12.12
CA ARG A 73 16.57 -11.43 -11.57
C ARG A 73 17.24 -10.76 -10.38
N LEU A 74 16.44 -10.30 -9.41
CA LEU A 74 16.88 -9.54 -8.24
C LEU A 74 17.90 -10.29 -7.39
N LEU A 75 17.83 -11.63 -7.38
CA LEU A 75 18.74 -12.52 -6.65
C LEU A 75 19.98 -12.96 -7.46
N ASP A 76 20.17 -12.43 -8.67
CA ASP A 76 21.38 -12.69 -9.46
C ASP A 76 22.61 -12.06 -8.82
N ALA A 77 23.75 -12.77 -8.83
CA ALA A 77 25.00 -12.31 -8.24
C ALA A 77 25.63 -11.08 -8.94
N SER A 78 25.15 -10.71 -10.13
CA SER A 78 25.54 -9.52 -10.87
C SER A 78 24.59 -8.32 -10.66
N ASN A 79 23.35 -8.55 -10.19
CA ASN A 79 22.37 -7.50 -9.97
C ASN A 79 22.60 -6.83 -8.60
N ASP A 80 22.96 -5.55 -8.56
CA ASP A 80 23.27 -4.86 -7.29
C ASP A 80 22.06 -4.18 -6.63
N THR A 81 20.87 -4.28 -7.25
CA THR A 81 19.63 -3.61 -6.84
C THR A 81 19.22 -3.96 -5.42
N LEU A 82 19.22 -5.24 -5.03
CA LEU A 82 18.80 -5.63 -3.68
C LEU A 82 19.72 -5.04 -2.59
N LEU A 83 21.01 -4.85 -2.90
CA LEU A 83 21.98 -4.34 -1.94
C LEU A 83 21.96 -2.81 -1.87
N PHE A 84 21.79 -2.13 -3.00
CA PHE A 84 22.07 -0.69 -3.13
C PHE A 84 20.95 0.14 -3.78
N GLY A 85 19.90 -0.45 -4.34
CA GLY A 85 18.84 0.26 -5.08
C GLY A 85 18.02 1.26 -4.25
N HIS A 86 18.16 1.22 -2.91
CA HIS A 86 17.54 2.16 -1.99
C HIS A 86 18.39 3.40 -1.69
N ILE A 87 19.65 3.44 -2.13
CA ILE A 87 20.57 4.56 -1.87
C ILE A 87 20.35 5.64 -2.93
N PHE A 88 19.94 6.83 -2.49
CA PHE A 88 19.64 7.96 -3.39
C PHE A 88 20.87 8.80 -3.72
N ASN A 89 21.81 8.91 -2.77
CA ASN A 89 22.97 9.79 -2.89
C ASN A 89 24.11 9.06 -3.65
N PRO A 90 24.55 9.56 -4.82
CA PRO A 90 25.60 8.90 -5.59
C PRO A 90 26.94 8.78 -4.85
N THR A 91 27.28 9.75 -4.00
CA THR A 91 28.51 9.75 -3.20
C THR A 91 28.44 8.69 -2.11
N GLU A 92 27.30 8.56 -1.43
CA GLU A 92 27.06 7.50 -0.44
C GLU A 92 27.12 6.11 -1.11
N LEU A 93 26.47 5.98 -2.26
CA LEU A 93 26.50 4.74 -3.06
C LEU A 93 27.93 4.36 -3.44
N GLN A 94 28.72 5.32 -3.93
CA GLN A 94 30.12 5.07 -4.30
C GLN A 94 30.97 4.68 -3.09
N ALA A 95 30.76 5.31 -1.94
CA ALA A 95 31.45 4.97 -0.69
C ALA A 95 31.13 3.54 -0.23
N LEU A 96 29.85 3.16 -0.24
CA LEU A 96 29.41 1.79 0.09
C LEU A 96 29.93 0.74 -0.88
N LYS A 97 29.97 1.05 -2.19
CA LYS A 97 30.55 0.16 -3.21
C LYS A 97 32.05 -0.04 -3.02
N THR A 98 32.76 1.00 -2.57
CA THR A 98 34.22 0.94 -2.35
C THR A 98 34.57 0.21 -1.04
N ASN A 99 33.68 0.24 -0.04
CA ASN A 99 33.87 -0.42 1.24
C ASN A 99 32.68 -1.33 1.59
N ILE A 100 32.59 -2.46 0.90
CA ILE A 100 31.50 -3.43 1.08
C ILE A 100 31.62 -4.20 2.41
N ASN A 101 32.80 -4.19 3.02
CA ASN A 101 33.09 -4.95 4.24
C ASN A 101 32.31 -4.37 5.43
N GLY A 102 31.58 -5.24 6.11
CA GLY A 102 30.82 -4.87 7.32
C GLY A 102 29.38 -4.42 7.06
N ILE A 103 28.91 -4.39 5.80
CA ILE A 103 27.50 -4.18 5.50
C ILE A 103 26.68 -5.33 6.10
N LYS A 104 25.66 -4.99 6.90
CA LYS A 104 24.70 -5.98 7.39
C LYS A 104 23.36 -5.93 6.67
N ARG A 105 22.74 -7.09 6.49
CA ARG A 105 21.35 -7.22 6.00
C ARG A 105 20.56 -8.19 6.87
N PHE A 106 19.45 -7.72 7.40
CA PHE A 106 18.49 -8.55 8.13
C PHE A 106 17.28 -8.79 7.25
N ILE A 107 17.00 -10.05 6.93
CA ILE A 107 15.96 -10.45 5.99
C ILE A 107 14.89 -11.19 6.77
N VAL A 108 13.66 -10.70 6.71
CA VAL A 108 12.46 -11.40 7.15
C VAL A 108 11.75 -11.92 5.91
N ILE A 109 11.50 -13.22 5.85
CA ILE A 109 10.98 -13.86 4.66
C ILE A 109 9.88 -14.85 5.04
N ASP A 110 8.83 -14.94 4.24
CA ASP A 110 7.81 -15.97 4.41
C ASP A 110 8.44 -17.38 4.33
N ASP A 111 7.97 -18.32 5.16
CA ASP A 111 8.48 -19.70 5.21
C ASP A 111 8.44 -20.42 3.86
N THR A 112 7.38 -20.22 3.06
CA THR A 112 7.25 -20.84 1.74
C THR A 112 8.23 -20.20 0.77
N VAL A 113 8.34 -18.88 0.79
CA VAL A 113 9.30 -18.15 -0.03
C VAL A 113 10.75 -18.53 0.34
N ASN A 114 11.05 -18.72 1.63
CA ASN A 114 12.36 -19.18 2.08
C ASN A 114 12.70 -20.59 1.59
N LYS A 115 11.73 -21.51 1.58
CA LYS A 115 11.93 -22.86 1.02
C LYS A 115 12.26 -22.83 -0.48
N LEU A 116 11.67 -21.89 -1.22
CA LEU A 116 11.85 -21.75 -2.67
C LEU A 116 13.12 -20.98 -3.04
N TYR A 117 13.42 -19.89 -2.31
CA TYR A 117 14.42 -18.88 -2.71
C TYR A 117 15.49 -18.61 -1.65
N GLY A 118 15.38 -19.16 -0.44
CA GLY A 118 16.30 -18.86 0.67
C GLY A 118 17.76 -19.20 0.37
N SER A 119 18.01 -20.28 -0.37
CA SER A 119 19.36 -20.63 -0.85
C SER A 119 19.92 -19.61 -1.85
N GLN A 120 19.08 -19.06 -2.74
CA GLN A 120 19.49 -18.01 -3.68
C GLN A 120 19.75 -16.68 -2.96
N VAL A 121 18.94 -16.35 -1.95
CA VAL A 121 19.16 -15.17 -1.09
C VAL A 121 20.49 -15.28 -0.34
N ALA A 122 20.77 -16.44 0.26
CA ALA A 122 22.05 -16.71 0.92
C ALA A 122 23.23 -16.56 -0.05
N ALA A 123 23.17 -17.25 -1.20
CA ALA A 123 24.22 -17.19 -2.23
C ALA A 123 24.44 -15.76 -2.75
N TYR A 124 23.38 -14.96 -2.92
CA TYR A 124 23.47 -13.55 -3.33
C TYR A 124 24.33 -12.73 -2.35
N PHE A 125 24.11 -12.88 -1.04
CA PHE A 125 24.84 -12.11 -0.02
C PHE A 125 26.25 -12.66 0.21
N GLU A 126 26.43 -13.98 0.18
CA GLU A 126 27.74 -14.63 0.29
C GLU A 126 28.69 -14.23 -0.83
N ALA A 127 28.20 -14.22 -2.08
CA ALA A 127 28.98 -13.78 -3.24
C ALA A 127 29.46 -12.32 -3.15
N ARG A 128 28.90 -11.52 -2.24
CA ARG A 128 29.21 -10.10 -2.05
C ARG A 128 29.82 -9.78 -0.68
N ASN A 129 30.19 -10.79 0.11
CA ASN A 129 30.75 -10.63 1.45
C ASN A 129 29.90 -9.78 2.40
N VAL A 130 28.57 -9.87 2.28
CA VAL A 130 27.62 -9.16 3.15
C VAL A 130 27.37 -10.00 4.40
N ILE A 131 27.37 -9.37 5.58
CA ILE A 131 26.98 -10.04 6.83
C ILE A 131 25.45 -10.10 6.84
N TYR A 132 24.86 -11.29 6.89
CA TYR A 132 23.40 -11.39 6.78
C TYR A 132 22.78 -12.34 7.79
N LYS A 133 21.49 -12.14 8.04
CA LYS A 133 20.65 -13.07 8.78
C LYS A 133 19.30 -13.19 8.11
N ILE A 134 18.88 -14.43 7.81
CA ILE A 134 17.56 -14.75 7.29
C ILE A 134 16.70 -15.26 8.45
N LEU A 135 15.57 -14.60 8.67
CA LEU A 135 14.53 -14.98 9.61
C LEU A 135 13.30 -15.44 8.82
N PRO A 136 13.14 -16.75 8.59
CA PRO A 136 11.91 -17.28 8.03
C PRO A 136 10.78 -17.23 9.06
N LEU A 137 9.59 -16.77 8.64
CA LEU A 137 8.37 -16.72 9.44
C LEU A 137 7.20 -17.33 8.67
N PRO A 138 6.30 -18.09 9.32
CA PRO A 138 5.11 -18.60 8.67
C PRO A 138 4.10 -17.46 8.51
N THR A 139 4.14 -16.65 7.45
CA THR A 139 3.28 -15.47 7.36
C THR A 139 1.96 -15.80 6.65
N THR A 140 0.87 -15.78 7.41
CA THR A 140 -0.50 -16.01 6.93
C THR A 140 -1.40 -14.92 7.48
N GLU A 141 -2.61 -14.77 6.92
CA GLU A 141 -3.53 -13.74 7.42
C GLU A 141 -3.97 -14.06 8.87
N GLU A 142 -4.06 -15.34 9.23
CA GLU A 142 -4.44 -15.84 10.56
C GLU A 142 -3.43 -15.45 11.65
N ASN A 143 -2.15 -15.37 11.31
CA ASN A 143 -1.10 -15.04 12.27
C ASN A 143 -0.45 -13.67 12.06
N LYS A 144 -1.00 -12.86 11.14
CA LYS A 144 -0.67 -11.45 10.92
C LYS A 144 -0.99 -10.62 12.16
N SER A 145 -0.09 -10.63 13.14
CA SER A 145 -0.35 -10.14 14.50
C SER A 145 0.88 -9.48 15.12
N MET A 146 0.68 -8.77 16.23
CA MET A 146 1.77 -8.18 17.03
C MET A 146 2.78 -9.21 17.56
N LEU A 147 2.41 -10.50 17.63
CA LEU A 147 3.33 -11.57 18.02
C LEU A 147 4.48 -11.72 17.00
N LEU A 148 4.16 -11.69 15.70
CA LEU A 148 5.20 -11.77 14.67
C LEU A 148 6.02 -10.47 14.61
N VAL A 149 5.38 -9.32 14.82
CA VAL A 149 6.08 -8.02 14.92
C VAL A 149 7.11 -8.05 16.03
N THR A 150 6.71 -8.43 17.25
CA THR A 150 7.62 -8.49 18.42
C THR A 150 8.77 -9.49 18.21
N LYS A 151 8.51 -10.65 17.60
CA LYS A 151 9.56 -11.60 17.21
C LYS A 151 10.59 -10.99 16.25
N ILE A 152 10.16 -10.21 15.26
CA ILE A 152 11.09 -9.50 14.36
C ILE A 152 11.94 -8.51 15.16
N LEU A 153 11.32 -7.71 16.04
CA LEU A 153 12.02 -6.70 16.84
C LEU A 153 13.10 -7.32 17.74
N GLU A 154 12.82 -8.46 18.37
CA GLU A 154 13.78 -9.20 19.20
C GLU A 154 14.98 -9.68 18.38
N GLU A 155 14.74 -10.26 17.20
CA GLU A 155 15.79 -10.82 16.36
C GLU A 155 16.64 -9.73 15.69
N VAL A 156 16.03 -8.61 15.31
CA VAL A 156 16.74 -7.41 14.83
C VAL A 156 17.62 -6.82 15.93
N HIS A 157 17.12 -6.77 17.18
CA HIS A 157 17.91 -6.32 18.32
C HIS A 157 19.15 -7.19 18.54
N LYS A 158 18.99 -8.52 18.50
CA LYS A 158 20.11 -9.48 18.65
C LYS A 158 21.14 -9.37 17.52
N PHE A 159 20.69 -9.13 16.28
CA PHE A 159 21.58 -9.02 15.12
C PHE A 159 22.37 -7.69 15.11
N GLY A 160 21.76 -6.62 15.64
CA GLY A 160 22.42 -5.33 15.82
C GLY A 160 22.64 -4.59 14.51
N ILE A 161 21.55 -4.09 13.92
CA ILE A 161 21.59 -3.19 12.75
C ILE A 161 21.87 -1.73 13.14
N ASP A 162 22.53 -1.00 12.25
CA ASP A 162 22.62 0.46 12.29
C ASP A 162 21.23 1.11 12.18
N ARG A 163 21.08 2.31 12.74
CA ARG A 163 19.78 3.00 12.79
C ARG A 163 19.30 3.48 11.41
N ARG A 164 20.20 3.82 10.48
CA ARG A 164 19.84 4.55 9.25
C ARG A 164 20.41 3.95 7.98
N THR A 165 21.50 3.19 8.03
CA THR A 165 22.17 2.68 6.82
C THR A 165 21.87 1.21 6.51
N GLU A 166 21.25 0.48 7.45
CA GLU A 166 21.00 -0.95 7.34
C GLU A 166 19.49 -1.26 7.39
N PRO A 167 18.83 -1.38 6.22
CA PRO A 167 17.41 -1.64 6.18
C PRO A 167 17.07 -3.09 6.54
N ILE A 168 15.88 -3.26 7.12
CA ILE A 168 15.24 -4.58 7.22
C ILE A 168 14.62 -4.92 5.86
N ILE A 169 14.86 -6.11 5.32
CA ILE A 169 14.29 -6.56 4.05
C ILE A 169 13.12 -7.50 4.34
N GLY A 170 11.93 -7.22 3.79
CA GLY A 170 10.75 -8.07 3.88
C GLY A 170 10.47 -8.78 2.55
N GLY A 171 10.33 -10.10 2.57
CA GLY A 171 9.94 -10.93 1.41
C GLY A 171 8.64 -11.70 1.65
N GLY A 172 7.71 -11.65 0.71
CA GLY A 172 6.39 -12.30 0.82
C GLY A 172 5.23 -11.42 0.38
N GLY A 173 4.00 -11.81 0.75
CA GLY A 173 2.80 -10.97 0.66
C GLY A 173 2.47 -10.34 2.01
N VAL A 174 1.84 -11.12 2.89
CA VAL A 174 1.49 -10.71 4.27
C VAL A 174 2.71 -10.24 5.08
N CYS A 175 3.86 -10.88 4.86
CA CYS A 175 5.13 -10.53 5.50
C CYS A 175 5.49 -9.03 5.40
N LEU A 176 5.16 -8.39 4.27
CA LEU A 176 5.55 -6.99 4.02
C LEU A 176 4.96 -6.01 5.03
N ASP A 177 3.68 -6.20 5.39
CA ASP A 177 2.99 -5.37 6.38
C ASP A 177 3.56 -5.56 7.79
N ILE A 178 3.85 -6.80 8.16
CA ILE A 178 4.40 -7.15 9.48
C ILE A 178 5.81 -6.54 9.63
N VAL A 179 6.64 -6.67 8.59
CA VAL A 179 8.00 -6.10 8.54
C VAL A 179 7.96 -4.59 8.58
N GLY A 180 7.09 -3.96 7.79
CA GLY A 180 6.98 -2.51 7.76
C GLY A 180 6.48 -1.94 9.09
N LEU A 181 5.57 -2.63 9.79
CA LEU A 181 5.15 -2.24 11.14
C LEU A 181 6.28 -2.45 12.16
N ALA A 182 7.03 -3.55 12.08
CA ALA A 182 8.22 -3.72 12.93
C ALA A 182 9.25 -2.61 12.69
N ALA A 183 9.50 -2.25 11.44
CA ALA A 183 10.44 -1.21 11.06
C ALA A 183 9.99 0.19 11.52
N SER A 184 8.68 0.50 11.48
CA SER A 184 8.16 1.78 11.98
C SER A 184 8.30 1.91 13.50
N LEU A 185 8.15 0.81 14.23
CA LEU A 185 8.29 0.78 15.69
C LEU A 185 9.76 0.75 16.15
N TYR A 186 10.64 0.02 15.46
CA TYR A 186 12.03 -0.14 15.89
C TYR A 186 12.79 1.18 15.84
N ARG A 187 13.31 1.62 16.99
CA ARG A 187 13.99 2.92 17.19
C ARG A 187 13.17 4.12 16.67
N ARG A 188 11.83 3.99 16.71
CA ARG A 188 10.83 4.98 16.24
C ARG A 188 10.86 5.28 14.74
N ARG A 189 11.58 4.47 13.96
CA ARG A 189 11.65 4.40 12.48
C ARG A 189 13.04 3.89 12.08
N THR A 190 13.05 2.68 11.56
CA THR A 190 14.20 2.04 10.90
C THR A 190 13.88 1.91 9.41
N PRO A 191 14.83 2.16 8.49
CA PRO A 191 14.59 1.96 7.07
C PRO A 191 14.26 0.48 6.78
N TYR A 192 13.43 0.25 5.77
CA TYR A 192 13.09 -1.10 5.35
C TYR A 192 12.81 -1.15 3.84
N ILE A 193 12.97 -2.35 3.27
CA ILE A 193 12.79 -2.63 1.85
C ILE A 193 11.70 -3.69 1.70
N ARG A 194 10.81 -3.53 0.71
CA ARG A 194 9.83 -4.54 0.34
C ARG A 194 10.27 -5.29 -0.91
N VAL A 195 10.20 -6.61 -0.86
CA VAL A 195 10.40 -7.52 -2.00
C VAL A 195 9.15 -8.38 -2.13
N PRO A 196 8.09 -7.89 -2.81
CA PRO A 196 6.87 -8.66 -2.99
C PRO A 196 7.12 -9.89 -3.86
N THR A 197 6.59 -11.03 -3.42
CA THR A 197 6.69 -12.31 -4.14
C THR A 197 5.32 -12.88 -4.51
N THR A 198 4.26 -12.08 -4.37
CA THR A 198 2.89 -12.40 -4.78
C THR A 198 2.36 -11.29 -5.69
N LEU A 199 1.43 -11.59 -6.60
CA LEU A 199 0.91 -10.57 -7.52
C LEU A 199 0.19 -9.45 -6.77
N LEU A 200 -0.64 -9.79 -5.77
CA LEU A 200 -1.32 -8.82 -4.91
C LEU A 200 -0.33 -7.84 -4.30
N ALA A 201 0.73 -8.34 -3.67
CA ALA A 201 1.73 -7.47 -3.07
C ALA A 201 2.51 -6.66 -4.11
N TYR A 202 2.75 -7.23 -5.30
CA TYR A 202 3.47 -6.59 -6.38
C TYR A 202 2.75 -5.33 -6.91
N VAL A 203 1.43 -5.38 -7.05
CA VAL A 203 0.64 -4.28 -7.64
C VAL A 203 -0.03 -3.35 -6.61
N ASP A 204 -0.18 -3.80 -5.36
CA ASP A 204 -0.89 -3.03 -4.32
C ASP A 204 -0.07 -2.91 -3.02
N ALA A 205 0.01 -3.98 -2.21
CA ALA A 205 0.48 -3.88 -0.82
C ALA A 205 1.93 -3.37 -0.67
N SER A 206 2.76 -3.49 -1.69
CA SER A 206 4.15 -2.99 -1.67
C SER A 206 4.34 -1.57 -2.21
N VAL A 207 3.31 -0.99 -2.84
CA VAL A 207 3.35 0.33 -3.50
C VAL A 207 3.09 1.45 -2.50
N GLY A 208 2.16 1.24 -1.56
CA GLY A 208 1.75 2.26 -0.58
C GLY A 208 2.62 2.35 0.69
N ALA A 209 2.21 3.21 1.62
CA ALA A 209 2.89 3.40 2.91
C ALA A 209 2.25 2.66 4.09
N LYS A 210 1.08 2.05 3.89
CA LYS A 210 0.36 1.36 4.95
C LYS A 210 1.13 0.12 5.39
N ASN A 211 1.18 -0.08 6.70
CA ASN A 211 1.65 -1.30 7.34
C ASN A 211 0.64 -1.63 8.44
N GLY A 212 0.35 -2.91 8.66
CA GLY A 212 -0.59 -3.26 9.71
C GLY A 212 -0.64 -4.73 10.08
N VAL A 213 -1.30 -5.00 11.20
CA VAL A 213 -1.61 -6.34 11.68
C VAL A 213 -3.05 -6.41 12.15
N ASN A 214 -3.59 -7.63 12.14
CA ASN A 214 -4.93 -7.92 12.61
C ASN A 214 -4.96 -7.84 14.14
N PHE A 215 -6.05 -7.33 14.69
CA PHE A 215 -6.24 -7.22 16.13
C PHE A 215 -7.73 -7.32 16.47
N ALA A 216 -8.05 -8.09 17.52
CA ALA A 216 -9.43 -8.32 17.97
C ALA A 216 -10.36 -8.84 16.86
N ASN A 217 -9.88 -9.76 16.01
CA ASN A 217 -10.58 -10.30 14.83
C ASN A 217 -10.97 -9.24 13.79
N CYS A 218 -10.33 -8.06 13.82
CA CYS A 218 -10.50 -7.02 12.82
C CYS A 218 -9.23 -6.92 11.96
N LYS A 219 -9.44 -6.79 10.64
CA LYS A 219 -8.37 -6.68 9.66
C LYS A 219 -7.59 -5.37 9.84
N ASN A 220 -6.25 -5.45 9.81
CA ASN A 220 -5.33 -4.30 9.79
C ASN A 220 -5.58 -3.20 10.85
N LYS A 221 -6.12 -3.56 12.02
CA LYS A 221 -6.59 -2.58 13.02
C LYS A 221 -5.45 -1.87 13.75
N LEU A 222 -4.26 -2.47 13.84
CA LEU A 222 -3.05 -1.83 14.37
C LEU A 222 -2.08 -1.59 13.22
N GLY A 223 -1.58 -0.37 13.05
CA GLY A 223 -0.77 -0.05 11.87
C GLY A 223 -0.03 1.28 11.94
N SER A 224 0.62 1.63 10.83
CA SER A 224 1.35 2.88 10.64
C SER A 224 1.46 3.28 9.17
N TYR A 225 1.57 4.58 8.91
CA TYR A 225 1.91 5.14 7.60
C TYR A 225 3.40 5.46 7.55
N VAL A 226 4.20 4.46 7.17
CA VAL A 226 5.65 4.63 6.99
C VAL A 226 6.04 3.89 5.71
N PRO A 227 6.32 4.61 4.60
CA PRO A 227 6.71 3.96 3.37
C PRO A 227 8.09 3.29 3.50
N PRO A 228 8.35 2.24 2.71
CA PRO A 228 9.68 1.66 2.62
C PRO A 228 10.67 2.68 2.06
N VAL A 229 11.97 2.45 2.21
CA VAL A 229 12.96 3.26 1.45
C VAL A 229 12.98 2.85 -0.02
N ALA A 230 12.69 1.56 -0.30
CA ALA A 230 12.52 1.04 -1.65
C ALA A 230 11.63 -0.21 -1.66
N THR A 231 10.95 -0.41 -2.78
CA THR A 231 10.24 -1.62 -3.15
C THR A 231 10.84 -2.15 -4.45
N PHE A 232 11.24 -3.43 -4.47
CA PHE A 232 11.83 -4.07 -5.64
C PHE A 232 10.88 -5.11 -6.22
N LEU A 233 10.34 -4.79 -7.39
CA LEU A 233 9.30 -5.53 -8.08
C LEU A 233 9.93 -6.45 -9.13
N ASP A 234 10.19 -7.71 -8.76
CA ASP A 234 10.67 -8.75 -9.68
C ASP A 234 9.58 -9.78 -9.97
N ARG A 235 9.05 -9.72 -11.20
CA ARG A 235 7.96 -10.61 -11.62
C ARG A 235 8.37 -12.07 -11.68
N THR A 236 9.66 -12.40 -11.73
CA THR A 236 10.13 -13.79 -11.85
C THR A 236 9.80 -14.62 -10.61
N PHE A 237 9.48 -13.98 -9.48
CA PHE A 237 8.91 -14.63 -8.30
C PHE A 237 7.48 -15.15 -8.51
N LEU A 238 6.70 -14.53 -9.41
CA LEU A 238 5.31 -14.94 -9.69
C LEU A 238 5.23 -16.32 -10.36
N ARG A 239 6.31 -16.75 -11.02
CA ARG A 239 6.42 -18.06 -11.69
C ARG A 239 6.14 -19.26 -10.76
N THR A 240 6.45 -19.15 -9.47
CA THR A 240 6.22 -20.23 -8.50
C THR A 240 4.89 -20.07 -7.75
N LEU A 241 4.14 -18.99 -8.01
CA LEU A 241 2.91 -18.69 -7.32
C LEU A 241 1.77 -19.57 -7.86
N PRO A 242 0.96 -20.21 -6.98
CA PRO A 242 -0.20 -20.96 -7.43
C PRO A 242 -1.19 -20.07 -8.19
N ARG A 243 -1.85 -20.62 -9.21
CA ARG A 243 -2.83 -19.91 -10.05
C ARG A 243 -3.86 -19.12 -9.26
N ARG A 244 -4.42 -19.71 -8.19
CA ARG A 244 -5.38 -19.04 -7.28
C ARG A 244 -4.81 -17.75 -6.69
N HIS A 245 -3.51 -17.72 -6.35
CA HIS A 245 -2.84 -16.53 -5.81
C HIS A 245 -2.48 -15.50 -6.90
N ILE A 246 -2.35 -15.92 -8.17
CA ILE A 246 -2.30 -15.00 -9.31
C ILE A 246 -3.68 -14.34 -9.48
N SER A 247 -4.76 -15.12 -9.60
CA SER A 247 -6.13 -14.61 -9.68
C SER A 247 -6.45 -13.64 -8.53
N ASN A 248 -6.12 -14.02 -7.29
CA ASN A 248 -6.23 -13.17 -6.11
C ASN A 248 -5.54 -11.79 -6.27
N GLY A 249 -4.37 -11.70 -6.92
CA GLY A 249 -3.72 -10.41 -7.19
C GLY A 249 -4.37 -9.63 -8.33
N MET A 250 -4.95 -10.33 -9.31
CA MET A 250 -5.67 -9.68 -10.42
C MET A 250 -6.95 -8.98 -9.97
N ALA A 251 -7.53 -9.35 -8.82
CA ALA A 251 -8.64 -8.60 -8.21
C ALA A 251 -8.26 -7.13 -7.95
N GLU A 252 -7.07 -6.88 -7.41
CA GLU A 252 -6.60 -5.51 -7.14
C GLU A 252 -6.24 -4.75 -8.42
N MET A 253 -5.79 -5.47 -9.45
CA MET A 253 -5.61 -4.89 -10.78
C MET A 253 -6.96 -4.48 -11.38
N LEU A 254 -7.97 -5.33 -11.28
CA LEU A 254 -9.32 -5.06 -11.75
C LEU A 254 -9.97 -3.90 -10.99
N LYS A 255 -9.75 -3.80 -9.67
CA LYS A 255 -10.14 -2.65 -8.85
C LYS A 255 -9.66 -1.35 -9.49
N MET A 256 -8.35 -1.24 -9.71
CA MET A 256 -7.75 -0.02 -10.28
C MET A 256 -8.18 0.20 -11.74
N ALA A 257 -8.33 -0.88 -12.51
CA ALA A 257 -8.84 -0.82 -13.87
C ALA A 257 -10.22 -0.16 -13.95
N LEU A 258 -11.14 -0.58 -13.08
CA LEU A 258 -12.51 -0.05 -13.03
C LEU A 258 -12.56 1.39 -12.51
N MET A 259 -11.70 1.73 -11.55
CA MET A 259 -11.69 3.06 -10.95
C MET A 259 -11.01 4.13 -11.80
N LYS A 260 -9.98 3.76 -12.58
CA LYS A 260 -9.04 4.74 -13.16
C LYS A 260 -8.68 4.54 -14.62
N HIS A 261 -8.75 3.33 -15.16
CA HIS A 261 -8.04 3.04 -16.40
C HIS A 261 -8.72 1.99 -17.28
N LYS A 262 -9.52 2.48 -18.24
CA LYS A 262 -10.25 1.63 -19.20
C LYS A 262 -9.35 0.68 -19.98
N GLY A 263 -8.18 1.13 -20.44
CA GLY A 263 -7.24 0.26 -21.17
C GLY A 263 -6.66 -0.87 -20.32
N LEU A 264 -6.63 -0.73 -19.00
CA LEU A 264 -6.20 -1.81 -18.09
C LEU A 264 -7.33 -2.83 -17.97
N PHE A 265 -8.58 -2.38 -17.93
CA PHE A 265 -9.76 -3.26 -17.95
C PHE A 265 -9.79 -4.07 -19.24
N GLU A 266 -9.58 -3.42 -20.40
CA GLU A 266 -9.55 -4.09 -21.71
C GLU A 266 -8.40 -5.12 -21.81
N LEU A 267 -7.23 -4.83 -21.23
CA LEU A 267 -6.13 -5.80 -21.15
C LEU A 267 -6.49 -7.01 -20.27
N LEU A 268 -7.06 -6.76 -19.09
CA LEU A 268 -7.47 -7.84 -18.18
C LEU A 268 -8.58 -8.70 -18.79
N GLU A 269 -9.48 -8.10 -19.54
CA GLU A 269 -10.52 -8.83 -20.25
C GLU A 269 -9.95 -9.71 -21.37
N ASN A 270 -9.15 -9.13 -22.25
CA ASN A 270 -8.71 -9.82 -23.47
C ASN A 270 -7.57 -10.82 -23.18
N ASP A 271 -6.64 -10.45 -22.30
CA ASP A 271 -5.43 -11.22 -22.02
C ASP A 271 -5.47 -11.94 -20.66
N GLY A 272 -6.52 -11.75 -19.85
CA GLY A 272 -6.58 -12.24 -18.48
C GLY A 272 -6.33 -13.74 -18.33
N LYS A 273 -6.91 -14.56 -19.22
CA LYS A 273 -6.66 -16.00 -19.25
C LYS A 273 -5.19 -16.32 -19.56
N HIS A 274 -4.59 -15.63 -20.52
CA HIS A 274 -3.18 -15.81 -20.85
C HIS A 274 -2.28 -15.44 -19.66
N LEU A 275 -2.54 -14.29 -19.01
CA LEU A 275 -1.81 -13.83 -17.83
C LEU A 275 -1.88 -14.83 -16.66
N LEU A 276 -3.05 -15.44 -16.45
CA LEU A 276 -3.22 -16.52 -15.47
C LEU A 276 -2.44 -17.78 -15.85
N ASP A 277 -2.49 -18.19 -17.12
CA ASP A 277 -1.85 -19.42 -17.62
C ASP A 277 -0.31 -19.31 -17.61
N THR A 278 0.24 -18.11 -17.81
CA THR A 278 1.70 -17.86 -17.80
C THR A 278 2.23 -17.37 -16.45
N SER A 279 1.39 -17.17 -15.44
CA SER A 279 1.77 -16.53 -14.16
C SER A 279 2.54 -15.22 -14.38
N PHE A 280 2.06 -14.39 -15.30
CA PHE A 280 2.69 -13.11 -15.68
C PHE A 280 4.16 -13.23 -16.15
N GLN A 281 4.58 -14.39 -16.64
CA GLN A 281 5.86 -14.57 -17.31
C GLN A 281 5.72 -14.28 -18.81
N GLU A 282 6.81 -13.85 -19.44
CA GLU A 282 6.87 -13.69 -20.89
C GLU A 282 6.75 -15.06 -21.58
N SER A 283 5.97 -15.15 -22.65
CA SER A 283 6.00 -16.31 -23.56
C SER A 283 7.12 -16.15 -24.60
N GLU A 284 7.70 -17.27 -25.04
CA GLU A 284 8.76 -17.29 -26.08
C GLU A 284 8.30 -16.64 -27.41
N GLU A 285 6.99 -16.67 -27.74
CA GLU A 285 6.41 -16.03 -28.93
C GLU A 285 6.39 -14.49 -28.86
N THR A 286 6.51 -13.88 -27.67
CA THR A 286 6.43 -12.41 -27.52
C THR A 286 7.74 -11.71 -27.91
N ILE A 287 8.85 -12.45 -28.02
CA ILE A 287 10.19 -11.92 -28.31
C ILE A 287 10.27 -11.28 -29.70
N GLU A 288 9.44 -11.73 -30.67
CA GLU A 288 9.43 -11.17 -32.02
C GLU A 288 8.61 -9.87 -32.15
N ASN A 289 7.78 -9.53 -31.16
CA ASN A 289 6.95 -8.32 -31.16
C ASN A 289 7.12 -7.54 -29.85
N MET A 290 8.23 -6.79 -29.72
CA MET A 290 8.62 -5.97 -28.55
C MET A 290 7.54 -4.98 -28.01
N ASN A 291 6.37 -4.85 -28.66
CA ASN A 291 5.26 -3.97 -28.27
C ASN A 291 4.07 -4.70 -27.59
N LYS A 292 4.17 -5.99 -27.22
CA LYS A 292 3.02 -6.78 -26.71
C LYS A 292 3.27 -7.61 -25.43
N ASP A 293 4.17 -7.20 -24.52
CA ASP A 293 4.19 -7.84 -23.19
C ASP A 293 3.01 -7.35 -22.34
N ALA A 294 1.86 -8.03 -22.46
CA ALA A 294 0.65 -7.74 -21.71
C ALA A 294 0.88 -7.80 -20.18
N ALA A 295 1.76 -8.68 -19.69
CA ALA A 295 2.07 -8.79 -18.27
C ALA A 295 2.80 -7.54 -17.76
N ARG A 296 3.77 -7.02 -18.54
CA ARG A 296 4.45 -5.76 -18.20
C ARG A 296 3.56 -4.56 -18.27
N VAL A 297 2.78 -4.44 -19.34
CA VAL A 297 1.91 -3.29 -19.53
C VAL A 297 0.84 -3.26 -18.45
N SER A 298 0.15 -4.37 -18.20
CA SER A 298 -0.92 -4.43 -17.21
C SER A 298 -0.42 -4.19 -15.78
N THR A 299 0.69 -4.80 -15.36
CA THR A 299 1.25 -4.57 -14.01
C THR A 299 1.73 -3.14 -13.83
N ARG A 300 2.38 -2.55 -14.85
CA ARG A 300 2.79 -1.14 -14.81
C ARG A 300 1.60 -0.21 -14.63
N LEU A 301 0.55 -0.36 -15.45
CA LEU A 301 -0.65 0.47 -15.36
C LEU A 301 -1.34 0.33 -13.99
N ALA A 302 -1.41 -0.88 -13.44
CA ALA A 302 -1.95 -1.10 -12.09
C ALA A 302 -1.14 -0.35 -11.01
N ILE A 303 0.19 -0.38 -11.10
CA ILE A 303 1.07 0.33 -10.16
C ILE A 303 0.97 1.84 -10.32
N GLU A 304 1.00 2.36 -11.56
CA GLU A 304 0.89 3.79 -11.86
C GLU A 304 -0.41 4.37 -11.32
N THR A 305 -1.55 3.75 -11.64
CA THR A 305 -2.87 4.17 -11.16
C THR A 305 -2.99 4.10 -9.64
N MET A 306 -2.38 3.10 -8.99
CA MET A 306 -2.33 3.03 -7.53
C MET A 306 -1.49 4.18 -6.94
N MET A 307 -0.32 4.47 -7.51
CA MET A 307 0.54 5.56 -7.03
C MET A 307 -0.12 6.93 -7.19
N GLU A 308 -0.86 7.16 -8.28
CA GLU A 308 -1.60 8.41 -8.52
C GLU A 308 -2.62 8.70 -7.41
N GLU A 309 -3.28 7.68 -6.87
CA GLU A 309 -4.26 7.82 -5.78
C GLU A 309 -3.59 7.91 -4.39
N LEU A 310 -2.44 7.26 -4.19
CA LEU A 310 -1.78 7.22 -2.88
C LEU A 310 -0.82 8.39 -2.63
N ALA A 311 -0.09 8.85 -3.64
CA ALA A 311 0.93 9.89 -3.48
C ALA A 311 0.40 11.22 -2.88
N PRO A 312 -0.75 11.77 -3.33
CA PRO A 312 -1.28 13.02 -2.75
C PRO A 312 -2.01 12.82 -1.41
N ASN A 313 -2.28 11.57 -1.01
CA ASN A 313 -3.13 11.24 0.15
C ASN A 313 -2.55 10.09 0.99
N LEU A 314 -1.24 10.13 1.25
CA LEU A 314 -0.48 9.01 1.83
C LEU A 314 -0.90 8.65 3.27
N TRP A 315 -1.44 9.63 4.02
CA TRP A 315 -1.95 9.48 5.39
C TRP A 315 -3.46 9.27 5.46
N GLU A 316 -4.15 9.28 4.31
CA GLU A 316 -5.61 9.17 4.25
C GLU A 316 -6.33 10.30 4.99
N ASP A 317 -5.78 11.52 4.95
CA ASP A 317 -6.46 12.71 5.46
C ASP A 317 -7.73 13.02 4.65
N ASP A 318 -7.71 12.68 3.35
CA ASP A 318 -8.92 12.61 2.53
C ASP A 318 -9.48 11.18 2.54
N LEU A 319 -10.75 11.04 2.91
CA LEU A 319 -11.44 9.76 3.00
C LEU A 319 -12.21 9.40 1.73
N ASP A 320 -12.23 10.29 0.72
CA ASP A 320 -12.77 10.00 -0.61
C ASP A 320 -11.72 9.29 -1.47
N ARG A 321 -11.59 7.99 -1.24
CA ARG A 321 -10.50 7.16 -1.79
C ARG A 321 -11.04 6.15 -2.81
N LEU A 322 -10.69 6.30 -4.08
CA LEU A 322 -11.11 5.32 -5.10
C LEU A 322 -10.51 3.93 -4.87
N VAL A 323 -9.32 3.87 -4.28
CA VAL A 323 -8.64 2.61 -3.90
C VAL A 323 -9.38 1.82 -2.82
N ASP A 324 -10.42 2.37 -2.19
CA ASP A 324 -11.32 1.67 -1.26
C ASP A 324 -12.44 0.90 -1.97
N PHE A 325 -12.48 0.91 -3.32
CA PHE A 325 -13.41 0.07 -4.07
C PHE A 325 -13.15 -1.41 -3.77
N GLY A 326 -14.22 -2.13 -3.43
CA GLY A 326 -14.15 -3.51 -2.93
C GLY A 326 -13.63 -3.67 -1.49
N HIS A 327 -13.58 -2.59 -0.69
CA HIS A 327 -13.06 -2.60 0.68
C HIS A 327 -14.06 -2.07 1.74
N ILE A 328 -15.34 -2.28 1.52
CA ILE A 328 -16.43 -1.90 2.44
C ILE A 328 -16.99 -3.12 3.18
N ILE A 329 -17.22 -4.23 2.50
CA ILE A 329 -17.71 -5.51 3.04
C ILE A 329 -16.56 -6.52 3.15
N SER A 330 -15.58 -6.43 2.26
CA SER A 330 -14.51 -7.42 2.18
C SER A 330 -13.71 -7.60 3.48
N PRO A 331 -13.41 -6.58 4.32
CA PRO A 331 -12.64 -6.79 5.55
C PRO A 331 -13.34 -7.73 6.53
N GLU A 332 -14.64 -7.53 6.78
CA GLU A 332 -15.46 -8.37 7.64
C GLU A 332 -15.67 -9.76 7.03
N LEU A 333 -15.92 -9.84 5.71
CA LEU A 333 -16.10 -11.12 5.01
C LEU A 333 -14.83 -11.96 5.07
N GLU A 334 -13.67 -11.36 4.80
CA GLU A 334 -12.37 -12.03 4.84
C GLU A 334 -12.12 -12.58 6.25
N MET A 335 -12.22 -11.75 7.29
CA MET A 335 -11.99 -12.20 8.69
C MET A 335 -12.96 -13.29 9.13
N LYS A 336 -14.21 -13.26 8.68
CA LYS A 336 -15.20 -14.29 9.00
C LYS A 336 -14.90 -15.63 8.32
N THR A 337 -14.29 -15.60 7.14
CA THR A 337 -14.13 -16.79 6.28
C THR A 337 -12.73 -17.37 6.30
N LEU A 338 -11.76 -16.77 7.01
CA LEU A 338 -10.40 -17.30 7.07
C LEU A 338 -10.35 -18.79 7.47
N PRO A 339 -9.53 -19.62 6.79
CA PRO A 339 -8.68 -19.32 5.63
C PRO A 339 -9.35 -19.61 4.27
N ALA A 340 -10.66 -19.76 4.21
CA ALA A 340 -11.39 -20.22 3.02
C ALA A 340 -11.31 -19.22 1.86
N LEU A 341 -11.50 -17.91 2.11
CA LEU A 341 -11.33 -16.86 1.10
C LEU A 341 -9.96 -16.19 1.24
N LEU A 342 -9.32 -15.93 0.09
CA LEU A 342 -8.19 -15.02 0.00
C LEU A 342 -8.68 -13.56 -0.06
N HIS A 343 -7.78 -12.61 0.21
CA HIS A 343 -8.09 -11.18 0.21
C HIS A 343 -8.78 -10.70 -1.07
N GLY A 344 -8.16 -10.91 -2.23
CA GLY A 344 -8.68 -10.50 -3.53
C GLY A 344 -10.00 -11.18 -3.90
N GLU A 345 -10.26 -12.37 -3.36
CA GLU A 345 -11.55 -13.04 -3.53
C GLU A 345 -12.65 -12.34 -2.72
N ALA A 346 -12.38 -11.99 -1.46
CA ALA A 346 -13.29 -11.20 -0.64
C ALA A 346 -13.51 -9.79 -1.22
N VAL A 347 -12.44 -9.15 -1.72
CA VAL A 347 -12.50 -7.87 -2.43
C VAL A 347 -13.35 -7.98 -3.69
N ASN A 348 -13.20 -9.04 -4.49
CA ASN A 348 -14.01 -9.19 -5.71
C ASN A 348 -15.50 -9.44 -5.42
N ILE A 349 -15.85 -10.13 -4.34
CA ILE A 349 -17.24 -10.29 -3.90
C ILE A 349 -17.84 -8.93 -3.53
N ASP A 350 -17.07 -8.10 -2.82
CA ASP A 350 -17.49 -6.74 -2.48
C ASP A 350 -17.59 -5.84 -3.73
N MET A 351 -16.61 -5.90 -4.65
CA MET A 351 -16.71 -5.21 -5.94
C MET A 351 -17.97 -5.63 -6.71
N ALA A 352 -18.32 -6.92 -6.73
CA ALA A 352 -19.54 -7.41 -7.39
C ALA A 352 -20.82 -6.81 -6.75
N PHE A 353 -20.86 -6.71 -5.42
CA PHE A 353 -21.92 -5.99 -4.71
C PHE A 353 -21.96 -4.51 -5.09
N MET A 354 -20.81 -3.83 -5.10
CA MET A 354 -20.72 -2.41 -5.42
C MET A 354 -21.07 -2.12 -6.89
N ILE A 355 -20.78 -3.03 -7.82
CA ILE A 355 -21.21 -2.94 -9.22
C ILE A 355 -22.73 -3.04 -9.34
N TYR A 356 -23.35 -3.93 -8.55
CA TYR A 356 -24.81 -4.00 -8.46
C TYR A 356 -25.38 -2.66 -7.96
N VAL A 357 -24.82 -2.11 -6.88
CA VAL A 357 -25.21 -0.78 -6.34
C VAL A 357 -25.05 0.33 -7.39
N ALA A 358 -23.93 0.37 -8.12
CA ALA A 358 -23.69 1.35 -9.18
C ALA A 358 -24.74 1.25 -10.31
N HIS A 359 -25.12 0.05 -10.71
CA HIS A 359 -26.16 -0.16 -11.69
C HIS A 359 -27.56 0.27 -11.21
N GLU A 360 -27.95 -0.14 -9.99
CA GLU A 360 -29.25 0.23 -9.42
C GLU A 360 -29.41 1.74 -9.21
N THR A 361 -28.30 2.46 -9.07
CA THR A 361 -28.27 3.93 -8.99
C THR A 361 -28.15 4.63 -10.34
N GLY A 362 -28.14 3.88 -11.44
CA GLY A 362 -28.04 4.42 -12.80
C GLY A 362 -26.64 4.92 -13.19
N LEU A 363 -25.60 4.61 -12.40
CA LEU A 363 -24.21 4.97 -12.72
C LEU A 363 -23.57 4.01 -13.73
N LEU A 364 -24.11 2.80 -13.87
CA LEU A 364 -23.71 1.82 -14.88
C LEU A 364 -24.92 1.34 -15.68
N THR A 365 -24.71 1.18 -16.99
CA THR A 365 -25.64 0.48 -17.88
C THR A 365 -25.70 -1.03 -17.55
N ALA A 366 -26.73 -1.72 -18.04
CA ALA A 366 -26.85 -3.16 -17.86
C ALA A 366 -25.73 -3.91 -18.60
N GLU A 367 -25.34 -3.38 -19.76
CA GLU A 367 -24.25 -3.87 -20.61
C GLU A 367 -22.91 -3.76 -19.89
N GLU A 368 -22.55 -2.59 -19.35
CA GLU A 368 -21.31 -2.40 -18.59
C GLU A 368 -21.26 -3.30 -17.35
N LYS A 369 -22.35 -3.40 -16.58
CA LYS A 369 -22.45 -4.33 -15.46
C LYS A 369 -22.13 -5.76 -15.91
N SER A 370 -22.80 -6.23 -16.96
CA SER A 370 -22.62 -7.58 -17.49
C SER A 370 -21.17 -7.81 -17.94
N HIS A 371 -20.60 -6.84 -18.64
CA HIS A 371 -19.24 -6.83 -19.14
C HIS A 371 -18.22 -7.02 -18.01
N ILE A 372 -18.37 -6.27 -16.92
CA ILE A 372 -17.48 -6.37 -15.74
C ILE A 372 -17.62 -7.75 -15.08
N LEU A 373 -18.83 -8.27 -14.89
CA LEU A 373 -19.06 -9.58 -14.26
C LEU A 373 -18.54 -10.75 -15.11
N VAL A 374 -18.52 -10.61 -16.44
CA VAL A 374 -17.87 -11.56 -17.34
C VAL A 374 -16.36 -11.52 -17.16
N CYS A 375 -15.75 -10.34 -17.13
CA CYS A 375 -14.32 -10.18 -16.87
C CYS A 375 -13.92 -10.80 -15.52
N MET A 376 -14.64 -10.49 -14.43
CA MET A 376 -14.40 -11.08 -13.09
C MET A 376 -14.35 -12.62 -13.11
N ARG A 377 -15.31 -13.26 -13.80
CA ARG A 377 -15.34 -14.73 -13.95
C ARG A 377 -14.21 -15.25 -14.84
N GLY A 378 -13.86 -14.51 -15.89
CA GLY A 378 -12.71 -14.83 -16.75
C GLY A 378 -11.37 -14.76 -16.03
N LEU A 379 -11.28 -13.93 -14.98
CA LEU A 379 -10.15 -13.87 -14.06
C LEU A 379 -10.20 -14.95 -12.95
N GLU A 380 -11.16 -15.87 -13.01
CA GLU A 380 -11.39 -16.92 -12.01
C GLU A 380 -11.72 -16.40 -10.59
N LEU A 381 -12.28 -15.19 -10.49
CA LEU A 381 -12.66 -14.58 -9.22
C LEU A 381 -14.11 -14.91 -8.83
N PRO A 382 -14.39 -15.16 -7.54
CA PRO A 382 -15.75 -15.41 -7.07
C PRO A 382 -16.57 -14.11 -7.05
N LEU A 383 -17.84 -14.22 -7.43
CA LEU A 383 -18.80 -13.11 -7.37
C LEU A 383 -19.64 -13.11 -6.09
N TRP A 384 -19.67 -14.23 -5.37
CA TRP A 384 -20.52 -14.41 -4.19
C TRP A 384 -19.94 -15.49 -3.25
N HIS A 385 -20.29 -15.41 -1.97
CA HIS A 385 -20.00 -16.42 -0.95
C HIS A 385 -21.14 -16.53 0.07
N VAL A 386 -21.39 -17.73 0.60
CA VAL A 386 -22.51 -18.00 1.54
C VAL A 386 -22.44 -17.15 2.81
N ASP A 387 -21.24 -16.83 3.28
CA ASP A 387 -21.05 -16.00 4.47
C ASP A 387 -21.27 -14.51 4.25
N CYS A 388 -21.39 -14.06 2.99
CA CYS A 388 -21.78 -12.71 2.60
C CYS A 388 -23.30 -12.55 2.77
N THR A 389 -23.77 -12.67 4.01
CA THR A 389 -25.18 -12.54 4.39
C THR A 389 -25.59 -11.08 4.50
N VAL A 390 -26.90 -10.82 4.49
CA VAL A 390 -27.45 -9.48 4.75
C VAL A 390 -26.91 -8.88 6.06
N ASP A 391 -26.88 -9.67 7.14
CA ASP A 391 -26.37 -9.22 8.44
C ASP A 391 -24.89 -8.81 8.37
N LEU A 392 -24.08 -9.55 7.60
CA LEU A 392 -22.67 -9.20 7.40
C LEU A 392 -22.57 -7.86 6.65
N ILE A 393 -23.35 -7.69 5.58
CA ILE A 393 -23.36 -6.44 4.80
C ILE A 393 -23.76 -5.27 5.71
N GLN A 394 -24.86 -5.39 6.46
CA GLN A 394 -25.32 -4.35 7.39
C GLN A 394 -24.26 -4.01 8.44
N LYS A 395 -23.61 -5.03 9.03
CA LYS A 395 -22.51 -4.84 9.98
C LYS A 395 -21.35 -4.07 9.34
N SER A 396 -20.93 -4.46 8.15
CA SER A 396 -19.78 -3.86 7.46
C SER A 396 -20.06 -2.41 7.07
N LEU A 397 -21.27 -2.13 6.59
CA LEU A 397 -21.73 -0.76 6.31
C LEU A 397 -21.74 0.12 7.57
N ALA A 398 -22.17 -0.42 8.71
CA ALA A 398 -22.17 0.28 9.98
C ALA A 398 -20.74 0.56 10.50
N GLU A 399 -19.81 -0.38 10.32
CA GLU A 399 -18.40 -0.16 10.64
C GLU A 399 -17.76 0.88 9.70
N ARG A 400 -18.02 0.80 8.39
CA ARG A 400 -17.56 1.80 7.42
C ARG A 400 -18.05 3.21 7.78
N LEU A 401 -19.29 3.35 8.23
CA LEU A 401 -19.83 4.64 8.68
C LEU A 401 -19.01 5.23 9.84
N LYS A 402 -18.61 4.41 10.83
CA LYS A 402 -17.75 4.84 11.94
C LYS A 402 -16.36 5.22 11.46
N HIS A 403 -15.82 4.47 10.51
CA HIS A 403 -14.48 4.66 9.96
C HIS A 403 -14.38 5.88 9.01
N SER A 404 -15.47 6.26 8.35
CA SER A 404 -15.53 7.35 7.36
C SER A 404 -16.08 8.66 7.94
N ALA A 405 -15.83 8.93 9.22
CA ALA A 405 -16.27 10.15 9.93
C ALA A 405 -17.79 10.41 9.84
N GLY A 406 -18.61 9.36 9.92
CA GLY A 406 -20.07 9.46 9.97
C GLY A 406 -20.77 9.53 8.60
N ARG A 407 -20.04 9.39 7.48
CA ARG A 407 -20.62 9.35 6.13
C ARG A 407 -20.24 8.08 5.38
N LEU A 408 -21.21 7.39 4.79
CA LEU A 408 -20.93 6.21 3.97
C LEU A 408 -20.42 6.66 2.58
N ARG A 409 -19.10 6.83 2.50
CA ARG A 409 -18.36 7.17 1.27
C ARG A 409 -18.11 5.90 0.48
N MET A 410 -18.75 5.77 -0.66
CA MET A 410 -18.67 4.59 -1.53
C MET A 410 -18.05 4.98 -2.88
N PRO A 411 -16.82 4.54 -3.21
CA PRO A 411 -16.30 4.73 -4.56
C PRO A 411 -17.06 3.80 -5.51
N LEU A 412 -17.77 4.37 -6.48
CA LEU A 412 -18.54 3.59 -7.45
C LEU A 412 -18.08 3.90 -8.88
N PRO A 413 -18.03 2.89 -9.76
CA PRO A 413 -17.79 3.11 -11.17
C PRO A 413 -18.96 3.88 -11.79
N THR A 414 -18.64 4.85 -12.66
CA THR A 414 -19.61 5.62 -13.47
C THR A 414 -19.46 5.31 -14.96
N GLY A 415 -18.74 4.23 -15.26
CA GLY A 415 -18.32 3.78 -16.59
C GLY A 415 -17.03 2.96 -16.45
N LEU A 416 -16.57 2.35 -17.54
CA LEU A 416 -15.33 1.59 -17.52
C LEU A 416 -14.11 2.51 -17.36
N GLY A 417 -13.37 2.33 -16.26
CA GLY A 417 -12.19 3.13 -15.94
C GLY A 417 -12.47 4.54 -15.46
N GLN A 418 -13.70 4.81 -15.03
CA GLN A 418 -14.12 6.09 -14.48
C GLN A 418 -14.96 5.84 -13.23
N ALA A 419 -14.68 6.57 -12.16
CA ALA A 419 -15.37 6.42 -10.90
C ALA A 419 -15.40 7.72 -10.11
N ARG A 420 -16.29 7.77 -9.12
CA ARG A 420 -16.33 8.84 -8.12
C ARG A 420 -16.81 8.28 -6.78
N CYS A 421 -16.42 8.93 -5.70
CA CYS A 421 -17.02 8.69 -4.39
C CYS A 421 -18.44 9.28 -4.37
N VAL A 422 -19.41 8.48 -3.95
CA VAL A 422 -20.80 8.90 -3.76
C VAL A 422 -21.27 8.59 -2.35
N PHE A 423 -22.23 9.38 -1.88
CA PHE A 423 -22.95 9.09 -0.64
C PHE A 423 -24.17 8.25 -0.95
N VAL A 424 -24.16 7.03 -0.42
CA VAL A 424 -25.20 6.05 -0.71
C VAL A 424 -25.95 5.74 0.58
N ARG A 425 -27.28 5.74 0.51
CA ARG A 425 -28.09 5.07 1.52
C ARG A 425 -28.42 3.68 1.04
N VAL A 426 -27.90 2.70 1.75
CA VAL A 426 -28.23 1.29 1.56
C VAL A 426 -29.20 0.89 2.65
N SER A 427 -30.43 0.56 2.27
CA SER A 427 -31.41 -0.06 3.17
C SER A 427 -31.64 -1.49 2.72
N VAL A 428 -31.49 -2.43 3.66
CA VAL A 428 -31.78 -3.84 3.41
C VAL A 428 -33.15 -4.14 4.03
N CYS A 429 -34.06 -4.67 3.24
CA CYS A 429 -35.41 -5.02 3.69
C CYS A 429 -35.44 -6.49 4.14
N ASP A 430 -36.02 -6.76 5.31
CA ASP A 430 -36.13 -8.13 5.84
C ASP A 430 -37.15 -8.99 5.06
N GLU A 431 -38.08 -8.36 4.34
CA GLU A 431 -39.17 -9.05 3.60
C GLU A 431 -38.83 -9.32 2.13
N CYS A 432 -37.89 -8.56 1.56
CA CYS A 432 -37.44 -8.74 0.19
C CYS A 432 -35.92 -8.63 0.15
N VAL A 433 -35.24 -9.60 -0.44
CA VAL A 433 -33.77 -9.65 -0.65
C VAL A 433 -33.30 -8.57 -1.64
N PHE A 434 -33.78 -7.34 -1.50
CA PHE A 434 -33.43 -6.18 -2.29
C PHE A 434 -32.74 -5.15 -1.40
N VAL A 435 -31.62 -4.69 -1.91
CA VAL A 435 -30.90 -3.53 -1.39
C VAL A 435 -31.53 -2.32 -2.08
N ARG A 436 -32.31 -1.52 -1.33
CA ARG A 436 -32.76 -0.22 -1.83
C ARG A 436 -31.60 0.75 -1.71
N VAL A 437 -31.23 1.32 -2.85
CA VAL A 437 -30.11 2.23 -2.98
C VAL A 437 -30.62 3.59 -3.44
N SER A 438 -30.21 4.65 -2.76
CA SER A 438 -30.39 6.02 -3.25
C SER A 438 -29.10 6.80 -3.10
N VAL A 439 -28.73 7.55 -4.13
CA VAL A 439 -27.64 8.54 -4.06
C VAL A 439 -28.18 9.77 -3.33
N CYS A 440 -27.48 10.23 -2.30
CA CYS A 440 -27.75 11.52 -1.69
C CYS A 440 -26.95 12.60 -2.45
N GLU A 441 -27.66 13.54 -3.08
CA GLU A 441 -27.04 14.69 -3.76
C GLU A 441 -26.53 15.76 -2.77
N ASP A 442 -26.97 15.71 -1.50
CA ASP A 442 -26.58 16.68 -0.48
C ASP A 442 -25.42 16.20 0.40
N GLU A 443 -24.36 17.02 0.48
CA GLU A 443 -23.25 16.90 1.44
C GLU A 443 -23.67 17.13 2.90
N CYS A 444 -24.95 17.40 3.16
CA CYS A 444 -25.49 17.73 4.47
C CYS A 444 -26.43 16.62 4.95
N LEU A 445 -25.91 15.76 5.84
CA LEU A 445 -26.66 15.09 6.90
C LEU A 445 -25.70 14.77 8.05
#